data_AF-A0AAV2RRQ4-F1
#
_entry.id   AF-A0AAV2RRQ4-F1
#
_cell.length_a   1.000
_cell.length_b   1.000
_cell.length_c   1.000
_cell.angle_alpha   90.00
_cell.angle_beta   90.00
_cell.angle_gamma   90.00
#
_symmetry.space_group_name_H-M   'P 1'
#
loop_
_entity.id
_entity.type
_entity.pdbx_description
1 polymer ?
#
loop_
_entity_poly.entity_id
_entity_poly.type
_entity_poly.pdbx_seq_one_letter_code
_entity_poly.pdbx_strand_id
1 'polypeptide(L)'
;GTVVIADTFNDRMVLFSRKGDFIKSFCSPQMKRPSAIAVLIDGRFAVKDIHSILLFTATGEYVEHLKHATHLKYPYGLTMDDDGNLLTIETTKNGHVTIVIMDPMGSCGLSRVRVDLGLSKEKAAQSKPRFIAYQGHNTILIVDLG
;
A
#
# COMPACT_ATOMS: atom_id res chain seq x y z
N GLY A 1 3.02 19.70 12.06
CA GLY A 1 2.84 18.56 11.14
C GLY A 1 4.13 17.76 11.05
N THR A 2 4.02 16.49 10.68
CA THR A 2 5.13 15.52 10.65
C THR A 2 5.31 14.94 9.23
N VAL A 3 6.42 14.24 9.03
CA VAL A 3 6.73 13.45 7.83
C VAL A 3 7.00 12.01 8.29
N VAL A 4 6.35 11.03 7.65
CA VAL A 4 6.56 9.61 7.93
C VAL A 4 7.22 8.98 6.71
N ILE A 5 8.31 8.26 6.92
CA ILE A 5 9.09 7.59 5.88
C ILE A 5 9.05 6.09 6.12
N ALA A 6 8.76 5.32 5.06
CA ALA A 6 8.98 3.88 5.02
C ALA A 6 10.44 3.61 4.61
N ASP A 7 11.26 3.14 5.54
CA ASP A 7 12.68 2.88 5.35
C ASP A 7 12.87 1.41 4.95
N THR A 8 12.60 1.11 3.67
CA THR A 8 12.33 -0.24 3.16
C THR A 8 13.41 -1.27 3.49
N PHE A 9 14.69 -0.95 3.35
CA PHE A 9 15.76 -1.93 3.56
C PHE A 9 16.27 -1.99 4.99
N ASN A 10 15.75 -1.12 5.87
CA ASN A 10 16.02 -1.14 7.31
C ASN A 10 14.80 -1.63 8.10
N ASP A 11 13.78 -2.17 7.43
CA ASP A 11 12.58 -2.79 8.02
C ASP A 11 11.89 -1.93 9.10
N ARG A 12 11.85 -0.61 8.88
CA ARG A 12 11.31 0.34 9.85
C ARG A 12 10.58 1.51 9.20
N MET A 13 9.84 2.22 10.03
CA MET A 13 9.28 3.53 9.75
C MET A 13 10.07 4.60 10.51
N VAL A 14 10.13 5.81 9.96
CA VAL A 14 10.83 6.93 10.58
C VAL A 14 9.94 8.17 10.58
N LEU A 15 9.81 8.79 11.75
CA LEU A 15 9.05 10.02 11.96
C LEU A 15 10.00 11.22 12.03
N PHE A 16 9.69 12.25 11.23
CA PHE A 16 10.39 13.51 11.20
C PHE A 16 9.46 14.69 11.48
N SER A 17 10.03 15.79 11.95
CA SER A 17 9.37 17.09 11.93
C SER A 17 9.19 17.56 10.48
N ARG A 18 8.27 18.49 10.22
CA ARG A 18 8.16 19.12 8.88
C ARG A 18 9.39 19.93 8.48
N LYS A 19 10.31 20.23 9.41
CA LYS A 19 11.60 20.87 9.13
C LYS A 19 12.70 19.85 8.78
N GLY A 20 12.41 18.55 8.88
CA GLY A 20 13.37 17.48 8.61
C GLY A 20 14.11 16.96 9.83
N ASP A 21 13.76 17.39 11.05
CA ASP A 21 14.40 16.91 12.28
C ASP A 21 13.92 15.49 12.59
N PHE A 22 14.84 14.58 12.89
CA PHE A 22 14.48 13.23 13.34
C PHE A 22 13.73 13.29 14.68
N ILE A 23 12.61 12.58 14.77
CA ILE A 23 11.83 12.47 16.01
C ILE A 23 12.00 11.07 16.61
N LYS A 24 11.63 10.03 15.87
CA LYS A 24 11.75 8.63 16.32
C LYS A 24 11.71 7.65 15.15
N SER A 25 12.21 6.44 15.38
CA SER A 25 11.97 5.27 14.53
C SER A 25 11.01 4.30 15.22
N PHE A 26 10.21 3.59 14.44
CA PHE A 26 9.23 2.62 14.94
C PHE A 26 8.98 1.51 13.90
N CYS A 27 8.46 0.37 14.34
CA CYS A 27 8.14 -0.77 13.47
C CYS A 27 7.01 -1.62 14.10
N SER A 28 6.50 -2.59 13.34
CA SER A 28 5.75 -3.71 13.93
C SER A 28 6.70 -4.87 14.25
N PRO A 29 6.31 -5.83 15.11
CA PRO A 29 7.18 -6.96 15.47
C PRO A 29 7.65 -7.83 14.30
N GLN A 30 6.93 -7.82 13.17
CA GLN A 30 7.22 -8.67 12.01
C GLN A 30 7.32 -7.88 10.69
N MET A 31 7.47 -6.55 10.76
CA MET A 31 7.61 -5.69 9.58
C MET A 31 8.79 -6.13 8.72
N LYS A 32 8.57 -6.25 7.41
CA LYS A 32 9.55 -6.61 6.40
C LYS A 32 9.29 -5.83 5.11
N ARG A 33 10.19 -4.91 4.79
CA ARG A 33 10.18 -4.10 3.57
C ARG A 33 8.96 -3.19 3.44
N PRO A 34 8.71 -2.29 4.41
CA PRO A 34 7.67 -1.28 4.28
C PRO A 34 7.97 -0.42 3.04
N SER A 35 6.98 -0.25 2.15
CA SER A 35 7.26 0.35 0.83
C SER A 35 6.14 1.22 0.25
N ALA A 36 4.98 1.28 0.91
CA ALA A 36 3.94 2.27 0.60
C ALA A 36 3.15 2.63 1.86
N ILE A 37 2.60 3.84 1.89
CA ILE A 37 1.83 4.38 3.02
C ILE A 37 0.54 5.01 2.48
N ALA A 38 -0.58 4.81 3.16
CA ALA A 38 -1.83 5.52 2.92
C ALA A 38 -2.41 6.04 4.24
N VAL A 39 -2.94 7.26 4.25
CA VAL A 39 -3.62 7.83 5.42
C VAL A 39 -5.07 7.35 5.42
N LEU A 40 -5.57 6.94 6.58
CA LEU A 40 -6.95 6.50 6.78
C LEU A 40 -7.85 7.68 7.15
N ILE A 41 -9.16 7.52 6.94
CA ILE A 41 -10.16 8.57 7.22
C ILE A 41 -10.21 8.98 8.70
N ASP A 42 -9.85 8.05 9.60
CA ASP A 42 -9.79 8.28 11.05
C ASP A 42 -8.45 8.87 11.52
N GLY A 43 -7.55 9.23 10.60
CA GLY A 43 -6.24 9.81 10.88
C GLY A 43 -5.14 8.81 11.23
N ARG A 44 -5.46 7.51 11.30
CA ARG A 44 -4.44 6.44 11.30
C ARG A 44 -3.74 6.38 9.94
N PHE A 45 -2.74 5.53 9.81
CA PHE A 45 -2.18 5.21 8.50
C PHE A 45 -1.92 3.72 8.34
N ALA A 46 -2.06 3.26 7.11
CA ALA A 46 -1.75 1.91 6.68
C ALA A 46 -0.39 1.89 5.99
N VAL A 47 0.37 0.83 6.21
CA VAL A 47 1.67 0.59 5.61
C VAL A 47 1.63 -0.73 4.85
N LYS A 48 2.03 -0.69 3.59
CA LYS A 48 2.24 -1.89 2.79
C LYS A 48 3.58 -2.51 3.14
N ASP A 49 3.52 -3.73 3.63
CA ASP A 49 4.65 -4.62 3.95
C ASP A 49 4.91 -5.61 2.79
N ILE A 50 5.73 -6.65 2.97
CA ILE A 50 6.07 -7.59 1.88
C ILE A 50 4.84 -8.28 1.27
N HIS A 51 3.96 -8.82 2.12
CA HIS A 51 2.77 -9.58 1.73
C HIS A 51 1.54 -9.18 2.55
N SER A 52 1.64 -8.08 3.30
CA SER A 52 0.56 -7.64 4.17
C SER A 52 0.37 -6.13 4.23
N ILE A 53 -0.76 -5.70 4.79
CA ILE A 53 -1.01 -4.32 5.17
C ILE A 53 -1.02 -4.23 6.70
N LEU A 54 -0.28 -3.27 7.25
CA LEU A 54 -0.14 -3.00 8.67
C LEU A 54 -0.83 -1.69 9.02
N LEU A 55 -1.51 -1.63 10.16
CA LEU A 55 -2.18 -0.43 10.64
C LEU A 55 -1.37 0.22 11.77
N PHE A 56 -1.26 1.54 11.73
CA PHE A 56 -0.57 2.35 12.72
C PHE A 56 -1.43 3.51 13.17
N THR A 57 -1.28 3.93 14.43
CA THR A 57 -1.86 5.17 14.94
C THR A 57 -1.25 6.38 14.23
N ALA A 58 -1.89 7.54 14.31
CA ALA A 58 -1.35 8.80 13.77
C ALA A 58 0.05 9.16 14.32
N THR A 59 0.40 8.64 15.50
CA THR A 59 1.68 8.88 16.19
C THR A 59 2.72 7.77 15.94
N GLY A 60 2.40 6.78 15.11
CA GLY A 60 3.32 5.70 14.71
C GLY A 60 3.40 4.55 15.69
N GLU A 61 2.34 4.27 16.45
CA GLU A 61 2.24 3.04 17.23
C GLU A 61 1.60 1.96 16.37
N TYR A 62 2.18 0.76 16.37
CA TYR A 62 1.62 -0.38 15.65
C TYR A 62 0.29 -0.82 16.29
N VAL A 63 -0.75 -0.99 15.48
CA VAL A 63 -2.08 -1.43 15.91
C VAL A 63 -2.24 -2.92 15.64
N GLU A 64 -2.31 -3.32 14.36
CA GLU A 64 -2.50 -4.70 13.95
C GLU A 64 -2.13 -4.91 12.47
N HIS A 65 -2.12 -6.18 12.03
CA HIS A 65 -2.21 -6.51 10.61
C HIS A 65 -3.68 -6.39 10.18
N LEU A 66 -3.90 -5.86 8.99
CA LEU A 66 -5.23 -5.87 8.40
C LEU A 66 -5.65 -7.31 8.09
N LYS A 67 -6.66 -7.82 8.81
CA LYS A 67 -7.04 -9.25 8.87
C LYS A 67 -7.15 -9.95 7.52
N HIS A 68 -7.77 -9.29 6.54
CA HIS A 68 -7.99 -9.86 5.19
C HIS A 68 -6.81 -9.62 4.23
N ALA A 69 -5.80 -8.88 4.64
CA ALA A 69 -4.67 -8.49 3.83
C ALA A 69 -3.35 -8.99 4.43
N THR A 70 -3.30 -10.26 4.85
CA THR A 70 -2.11 -10.91 5.41
C THR A 70 -1.37 -11.81 4.40
N HIS A 71 -1.98 -12.09 3.25
CA HIS A 71 -1.47 -13.04 2.24
C HIS A 71 -1.57 -12.47 0.82
N LEU A 72 -1.17 -11.22 0.63
CA LEU A 72 -1.17 -10.57 -0.67
C LEU A 72 -0.02 -11.11 -1.57
N LYS A 73 -0.34 -11.34 -2.84
CA LYS A 73 0.54 -11.85 -3.89
C LYS A 73 1.25 -10.68 -4.59
N TYR A 74 2.46 -10.39 -4.16
CA TYR A 74 3.31 -9.31 -4.71
C TYR A 74 2.60 -7.94 -4.77
N PRO A 75 2.15 -7.41 -3.61
CA PRO A 75 1.49 -6.11 -3.55
C PRO A 75 2.47 -4.96 -3.85
N TYR A 76 2.00 -3.94 -4.55
CA TYR A 76 2.71 -2.70 -4.82
C TYR A 76 1.78 -1.49 -4.68
N GLY A 77 2.35 -0.37 -4.21
CA GLY A 77 1.58 0.84 -3.91
C GLY A 77 0.52 0.63 -2.83
N LEU A 78 -0.02 1.75 -2.34
CA LEU A 78 -1.15 1.76 -1.43
C LEU A 78 -1.81 3.14 -1.52
N THR A 79 -3.12 3.19 -1.66
CA THR A 79 -3.90 4.44 -1.63
C THR A 79 -5.24 4.19 -0.96
N MET A 80 -6.03 5.24 -0.75
CA MET A 80 -7.39 5.17 -0.20
C MET A 80 -8.35 5.86 -1.17
N ASP A 81 -9.54 5.30 -1.35
CA ASP A 81 -10.61 5.93 -2.13
C ASP A 81 -11.54 6.80 -1.26
N ASP A 82 -12.49 7.47 -1.89
CA ASP A 82 -13.46 8.34 -1.21
C ASP A 82 -14.45 7.58 -0.32
N ASP A 83 -14.61 6.26 -0.53
CA ASP A 83 -15.45 5.38 0.29
C ASP A 83 -14.69 4.85 1.53
N GLY A 84 -13.41 5.21 1.68
CA GLY A 84 -12.56 4.80 2.80
C GLY A 84 -11.94 3.41 2.62
N ASN A 85 -11.99 2.81 1.43
CA ASN A 85 -11.32 1.55 1.16
C ASN A 85 -9.83 1.80 0.86
N LEU A 86 -9.00 0.86 1.29
CA LEU A 86 -7.60 0.78 0.88
C LEU A 86 -7.48 0.02 -0.45
N LEU A 87 -6.66 0.56 -1.35
CA LEU A 87 -6.38 -0.03 -2.64
C LEU A 87 -4.88 -0.31 -2.78
N THR A 88 -4.54 -1.53 -3.19
CA THR A 88 -3.18 -1.91 -3.61
C THR A 88 -3.26 -2.69 -4.92
N ILE A 89 -2.13 -2.87 -5.60
CA ILE A 89 -2.05 -3.68 -6.80
C ILE A 89 -1.25 -4.95 -6.57
N GLU A 90 -1.81 -6.11 -6.90
CA GLU A 90 -1.10 -7.38 -7.02
C GLU A 90 -0.65 -7.55 -8.47
N THR A 91 0.66 -7.71 -8.68
CA THR A 91 1.23 -7.86 -10.02
C THR A 91 1.67 -9.28 -10.29
N THR A 92 1.44 -9.74 -11.51
CA THR A 92 2.05 -10.97 -12.02
C THR A 92 2.63 -10.67 -13.40
N LYS A 93 3.69 -11.40 -13.81
CA LYS A 93 4.36 -11.22 -15.13
C LYS A 93 3.53 -11.79 -16.29
N ASN A 94 2.22 -11.53 -16.29
CA ASN A 94 1.22 -12.13 -17.16
C ASN A 94 0.31 -11.06 -17.80
N GLY A 95 0.80 -9.82 -17.95
CA GLY A 95 0.10 -8.76 -18.70
C GLY A 95 -1.20 -8.27 -18.07
N HIS A 96 -1.38 -8.49 -16.78
CA HIS A 96 -2.52 -7.98 -16.03
C HIS A 96 -2.08 -7.48 -14.66
N VAL A 97 -2.87 -6.55 -14.13
CA VAL A 97 -2.77 -6.08 -12.77
C VAL A 97 -4.07 -6.42 -12.05
N THR A 98 -3.99 -6.84 -10.80
CA THR A 98 -5.16 -7.03 -9.95
C THR A 98 -5.21 -5.90 -8.94
N ILE A 99 -6.26 -5.11 -8.96
CA ILE A 99 -6.53 -4.11 -7.91
C ILE A 99 -7.21 -4.86 -6.77
N VAL A 100 -6.61 -4.79 -5.58
CA VAL A 100 -7.18 -5.35 -4.35
C VAL A 100 -7.75 -4.21 -3.53
N ILE A 101 -9.05 -4.30 -3.25
CA ILE A 101 -9.80 -3.30 -2.47
C ILE A 101 -10.11 -3.92 -1.11
N MET A 102 -9.80 -3.20 -0.04
CA MET A 102 -9.83 -3.71 1.32
C MET A 102 -10.48 -2.69 2.24
N ASP A 103 -11.43 -3.13 3.06
CA ASP A 103 -11.95 -2.31 4.16
C ASP A 103 -10.92 -2.27 5.31
N PRO A 104 -10.33 -1.11 5.63
CA PRO A 104 -9.35 -0.99 6.71
C PRO A 104 -9.94 -1.20 8.11
N MET A 105 -11.27 -1.15 8.25
CA MET A 105 -11.98 -1.39 9.51
C MET A 105 -12.29 -2.88 9.73
N GLY A 106 -12.08 -3.71 8.71
CA GLY A 106 -12.21 -5.17 8.80
C GLY A 106 -13.66 -5.67 8.97
N SER A 107 -14.66 -4.83 8.71
CA SER A 107 -16.07 -5.21 8.66
C SER A 107 -16.42 -5.94 7.37
N CYS A 108 -15.76 -5.58 6.27
CA CYS A 108 -15.91 -6.20 4.97
C CYS A 108 -14.63 -6.94 4.56
N GLY A 109 -14.82 -8.03 3.79
CA GLY A 109 -13.71 -8.78 3.21
C GLY A 109 -12.95 -7.96 2.17
N LEU A 110 -11.99 -8.60 1.51
CA LEU A 110 -11.28 -8.00 0.37
C LEU A 110 -12.02 -8.33 -0.94
N SER A 111 -12.02 -7.40 -1.90
CA SER A 111 -12.42 -7.66 -3.29
C SER A 111 -11.25 -7.52 -4.25
N ARG A 112 -11.35 -8.14 -5.42
CA ARG A 112 -10.29 -8.14 -6.45
C ARG A 112 -10.87 -7.80 -7.80
N VAL A 113 -10.28 -6.81 -8.46
CA VAL A 113 -10.62 -6.40 -9.82
C VAL A 113 -9.43 -6.68 -10.71
N ARG A 114 -9.58 -7.61 -11.65
CA ARG A 114 -8.56 -7.90 -12.66
C ARG A 114 -8.66 -6.88 -13.79
N VAL A 115 -7.53 -6.29 -14.14
CA VAL A 115 -7.39 -5.37 -15.28
C VAL A 115 -6.35 -5.95 -16.24
N ASP A 116 -6.82 -6.41 -17.40
CA ASP A 116 -5.94 -6.88 -18.48
C ASP A 116 -5.38 -5.67 -19.23
N LEU A 117 -4.05 -5.62 -19.39
CA LEU A 117 -3.35 -4.48 -19.97
C LEU A 117 -3.31 -4.53 -21.52
N GLY A 118 -3.85 -5.58 -22.13
CA GLY A 118 -3.84 -5.76 -23.59
C GLY A 118 -2.43 -5.91 -24.20
N LEU A 119 -1.44 -6.33 -23.40
CA LEU A 119 -0.06 -6.44 -23.82
C LEU A 119 0.21 -7.75 -24.59
N SER A 120 1.14 -7.72 -25.54
CA SER A 120 1.74 -8.93 -26.11
C SER A 120 2.52 -9.69 -25.03
N LYS A 121 2.85 -10.96 -25.27
CA LYS A 121 3.63 -11.77 -24.31
C LYS A 121 4.97 -11.14 -23.97
N GLU A 122 5.65 -10.57 -24.96
CA GLU A 122 6.97 -9.94 -24.79
C GLU A 122 6.87 -8.68 -23.94
N LYS A 123 5.83 -7.87 -24.13
CA LYS A 123 5.58 -6.66 -23.33
C LYS A 123 5.05 -6.98 -21.94
N ALA A 124 4.21 -8.00 -21.81
CA ALA A 124 3.70 -8.50 -20.53
C ALA A 124 4.82 -8.98 -19.59
N ALA A 125 5.90 -9.52 -20.15
CA ALA A 125 7.08 -9.94 -19.39
C ALA A 125 7.93 -8.76 -18.89
N GLN A 126 7.84 -7.62 -19.57
CA GLN A 126 8.54 -6.40 -19.18
C GLN A 126 7.77 -5.67 -18.08
N SER A 127 6.44 -5.54 -18.24
CA SER A 127 5.49 -4.82 -17.38
C SER A 127 5.76 -4.94 -15.87
N LYS A 128 5.84 -3.80 -15.20
CA LYS A 128 6.07 -3.59 -13.77
C LYS A 128 5.15 -2.48 -13.24
N PRO A 129 3.86 -2.75 -13.05
CA PRO A 129 2.99 -1.87 -12.27
C PRO A 129 3.54 -1.74 -10.84
N ARG A 130 3.72 -0.52 -10.34
CA ARG A 130 4.35 -0.27 -9.02
C ARG A 130 3.66 0.75 -8.16
N PHE A 131 3.14 1.81 -8.77
CA PHE A 131 2.49 2.88 -8.02
C PHE A 131 1.00 2.90 -8.36
N ILE A 132 0.19 3.14 -7.34
CA ILE A 132 -1.25 3.35 -7.45
C ILE A 132 -1.56 4.68 -6.75
N ALA A 133 -2.44 5.47 -7.37
CA ALA A 133 -3.00 6.67 -6.78
C ALA A 133 -4.49 6.74 -7.09
N TYR A 134 -5.24 7.41 -6.23
CA TYR A 134 -6.65 7.69 -6.41
C TYR A 134 -6.85 9.19 -6.69
N GLN A 135 -7.69 9.52 -7.68
CA GLN A 135 -7.90 10.91 -8.13
C GLN A 135 -9.32 11.43 -7.87
N GLY A 136 -10.13 10.77 -7.03
CA GLY A 136 -11.56 11.08 -6.91
C GLY A 136 -12.35 10.57 -8.12
N HIS A 137 -13.68 10.70 -8.05
CA HIS A 137 -14.61 10.29 -9.11
C HIS A 137 -14.36 8.86 -9.61
N ASN A 138 -13.99 7.95 -8.70
CA ASN A 138 -13.70 6.56 -9.00
C ASN A 138 -12.56 6.33 -10.01
N THR A 139 -11.63 7.29 -10.14
CA THR A 139 -10.48 7.18 -11.05
C THR A 139 -9.26 6.67 -10.30
N ILE A 140 -8.73 5.52 -10.76
CA ILE A 140 -7.53 4.88 -10.25
C ILE A 140 -6.40 5.06 -11.28
N LEU A 141 -5.29 5.63 -10.84
CA LEU A 141 -4.09 5.84 -11.65
C LEU A 141 -3.06 4.77 -11.27
N ILE A 142 -2.56 4.04 -12.26
CA ILE A 142 -1.51 3.03 -12.07
C ILE A 142 -0.30 3.40 -12.92
N VAL A 143 0.88 3.43 -12.28
CA VAL A 143 2.15 3.63 -12.98
C VAL A 143 2.81 2.29 -13.21
N ASP A 144 3.01 1.97 -14.49
CA ASP A 144 3.84 0.88 -14.96
C ASP A 144 5.26 1.40 -15.28
N LEU A 145 6.28 0.76 -14.72
CA LEU A 145 7.70 1.12 -14.91
C LEU A 145 8.35 0.40 -16.12
N GLY A 146 7.53 -0.21 -16.98
CA GLY A 146 7.94 -0.84 -18.24
C GLY A 146 7.70 -2.32 -18.22
#